data_AF-X1HR30-F1
#
_entry.id   AF-X1HR30-F1
#
_cell.length_a   1.000
_cell.length_b   1.000
_cell.length_c   1.000
_cell.angle_alpha   90.00
_cell.angle_beta   90.00
_cell.angle_gamma   90.00
#
_symmetry.space_group_name_H-M   'P 1'
#
loop_
_entity.id
_entity.type
_entity.pdbx_description
1 polymer ?
#
loop_
_entity_poly.entity_id
_entity_poly.type
_entity_poly.pdbx_seq_one_letter_code
_entity_poly.pdbx_strand_id
1 'polypeptide(L)'
;MAEDRPKLIDRFAPVLKRFGYAPIRDSSQTLPELAESQQWEDKPAKTVDYLEAYEKAIWTYAAVFRIATAGAKVPFKVYKKRVTKNSKRVEVTNKLCNYVLETPNPFTTRFNLWEATLAFAELTGNSYWELVSEGKKTSRRDLCFASRSPEN
;
A
#
# COMPACT_ATOMS: atom_id res chain seq x y z
N MET A 1 -0.42 40.78 -5.38
CA MET A 1 0.17 41.87 -6.20
C MET A 1 -0.44 41.76 -7.59
N ALA A 2 -1.49 42.53 -7.86
CA ALA A 2 -2.29 42.41 -9.09
C ALA A 2 -2.55 43.81 -9.68
N GLU A 3 -1.53 44.65 -9.75
CA GLU A 3 -1.67 46.02 -10.26
C GLU A 3 -0.39 46.43 -10.98
N ASP A 4 -0.31 46.08 -12.27
CA ASP A 4 0.21 46.97 -13.31
C ASP A 4 0.00 46.33 -14.69
N ARG A 5 -1.26 46.29 -15.14
CA ARG A 5 -1.55 46.00 -16.55
C ARG A 5 -1.39 47.31 -17.32
N PRO A 6 -0.47 47.44 -18.29
CA PRO A 6 -0.33 48.68 -19.02
C PRO A 6 -1.60 48.91 -19.86
N LYS A 7 -2.30 50.02 -19.60
CA LYS A 7 -3.55 50.48 -20.27
C LYS A 7 -3.46 50.57 -21.80
N LEU A 8 -2.26 50.41 -22.35
CA LEU A 8 -1.96 50.41 -23.77
C LEU A 8 -2.48 49.14 -24.47
N ILE A 9 -2.44 47.98 -23.80
CA ILE A 9 -2.84 46.69 -24.39
C ILE A 9 -4.36 46.63 -24.63
N ASP A 10 -5.17 47.19 -23.73
CA ASP A 10 -6.62 47.21 -23.87
C ASP A 10 -7.10 48.12 -25.02
N ARG A 11 -6.34 49.17 -25.35
CA ARG A 11 -6.63 50.06 -26.48
C ARG A 11 -6.40 49.41 -27.84
N PHE A 12 -5.42 48.52 -27.93
CA PHE A 12 -5.08 47.81 -29.18
C PHE A 12 -5.70 46.42 -29.27
N ALA A 13 -6.38 45.94 -28.23
CA ALA A 13 -7.06 44.65 -28.18
C ALA A 13 -7.92 44.32 -29.42
N PRO A 14 -8.76 45.22 -29.98
CA PRO A 14 -9.58 44.88 -31.16
C PRO A 14 -8.76 44.73 -32.45
N VAL A 15 -7.64 45.46 -32.58
CA VAL A 15 -6.71 45.33 -33.72
C VAL A 15 -5.89 44.06 -33.59
N LEU A 16 -5.37 43.79 -32.40
CA LEU A 16 -4.60 42.58 -32.09
C LEU A 16 -5.45 41.31 -32.30
N LYS A 17 -6.75 41.35 -31.98
CA LYS A 17 -7.69 40.24 -32.24
C LYS A 17 -7.86 39.93 -33.73
N ARG A 18 -7.78 40.93 -34.62
CA ARG A 18 -7.77 40.72 -36.09
C ARG A 18 -6.49 40.04 -36.56
N PHE A 19 -5.37 40.25 -35.87
CA PHE A 19 -4.09 39.59 -36.13
C PHE A 19 -3.92 38.28 -35.34
N GLY A 20 -5.01 37.73 -34.77
CA GLY A 20 -4.99 36.43 -34.10
C GLY A 20 -4.43 36.44 -32.67
N TYR A 21 -4.18 37.62 -32.09
CA TYR A 21 -3.79 37.71 -30.68
C TYR A 21 -4.97 37.29 -29.79
N ALA A 22 -4.77 36.21 -29.04
CA ALA A 22 -5.64 35.81 -27.94
C ALA A 22 -4.88 36.05 -26.63
N PRO A 23 -5.46 36.78 -25.65
CA PRO A 23 -4.81 36.93 -24.35
C PRO A 23 -4.63 35.55 -23.71
N ILE A 24 -3.49 35.34 -23.05
CA ILE A 24 -3.21 34.14 -22.27
C ILE A 24 -4.35 33.96 -21.27
N ARG A 25 -5.14 32.89 -21.44
CA ARG A 25 -6.19 32.50 -20.52
C ARG A 25 -5.52 31.92 -19.27
N ASP A 26 -6.02 32.26 -18.09
CA ASP A 26 -5.63 31.57 -16.86
C ASP A 26 -5.79 30.05 -17.08
N SER A 27 -4.77 29.33 -16.62
CA SER A 27 -4.30 27.97 -16.95
C SER A 27 -5.29 26.80 -16.96
N SER A 28 -6.59 27.03 -16.85
CA SER A 28 -7.62 25.99 -16.90
C SER A 28 -7.86 25.35 -18.28
N GLN A 29 -7.13 25.78 -19.32
CA GLN A 29 -7.22 25.22 -20.68
C GLN A 29 -5.82 25.02 -21.29
N THR A 30 -5.08 24.00 -20.84
CA THR A 30 -3.79 23.65 -21.43
C THR A 30 -3.86 22.33 -22.21
N LEU A 31 -3.54 22.45 -23.51
CA LEU A 31 -2.81 21.52 -24.40
C LEU A 31 -2.83 20.01 -24.06
N PRO A 32 -3.38 19.15 -24.94
CA PRO A 32 -3.42 17.69 -24.73
C PRO A 32 -2.02 17.03 -24.65
N GLU A 33 -0.98 17.66 -25.19
CA GLU A 33 0.39 17.12 -25.20
C GLU A 33 1.11 17.24 -23.83
N LEU A 34 0.68 18.17 -22.95
CA LEU A 34 1.16 18.24 -21.57
C LEU A 34 0.41 17.29 -20.61
N ALA A 35 -0.71 16.70 -21.05
CA ALA A 35 -1.45 15.73 -20.25
C ALA A 35 -0.66 14.42 -20.07
N GLU A 36 0.22 14.08 -21.03
CA GLU A 36 1.01 12.84 -20.97
C GLU A 36 2.15 12.93 -19.94
N SER A 37 2.68 14.14 -19.67
CA SER A 37 3.72 14.33 -18.64
C SER A 37 3.16 14.52 -17.22
N GLN A 38 1.84 14.71 -17.08
CA GLN A 38 1.15 14.69 -15.79
C GLN A 38 0.72 13.28 -15.33
N GLN A 39 0.93 12.25 -16.16
CA GLN A 39 0.48 10.88 -15.87
C GLN A 39 1.05 10.28 -14.56
N TRP A 40 2.05 10.91 -13.95
CA TRP A 40 2.75 10.39 -12.76
C TRP A 40 2.75 11.29 -11.52
N GLU A 41 2.01 12.41 -11.52
CA GLU A 41 1.77 13.19 -10.29
C GLU A 41 0.29 13.64 -10.17
N ASP A 42 -0.59 12.67 -9.90
CA ASP A 42 -1.90 12.95 -9.31
C ASP A 42 -1.82 12.74 -7.80
N LYS A 43 -1.28 13.72 -7.08
CA LYS A 43 -1.67 13.87 -5.67
C LYS A 43 -3.08 14.47 -5.72
N PRO A 44 -4.14 13.73 -5.37
CA PRO A 44 -5.49 14.23 -5.59
C PRO A 44 -5.67 15.55 -4.83
N ALA A 45 -6.30 16.52 -5.48
CA ALA A 45 -6.49 17.89 -4.98
C ALA A 45 -7.36 18.00 -3.71
N LYS A 46 -7.84 16.86 -3.21
CA LYS A 46 -8.47 16.66 -1.91
C LYS A 46 -7.91 15.35 -1.38
N THR A 47 -7.68 15.26 -0.08
CA THR A 47 -7.59 13.96 0.62
C THR A 47 -8.89 13.23 0.30
N VAL A 48 -8.90 12.45 -0.77
CA VAL A 48 -10.04 11.61 -1.12
C VAL A 48 -10.15 10.66 0.05
N ASP A 49 -11.33 10.58 0.65
CA ASP A 49 -11.56 9.59 1.69
C ASP A 49 -11.53 8.23 1.01
N TYR A 50 -10.35 7.60 0.99
CA TYR A 50 -10.10 6.34 0.27
C TYR A 50 -11.05 5.25 0.76
N LEU A 51 -11.48 5.35 2.01
CA LEU A 51 -12.48 4.46 2.59
C LEU A 51 -13.84 4.64 1.93
N GLU A 52 -14.30 5.89 1.77
CA GLU A 52 -15.57 6.21 1.10
C GLU A 52 -15.55 5.82 -0.38
N ALA A 53 -14.41 6.02 -1.05
CA ALA A 53 -14.22 5.58 -2.44
C ALA A 53 -14.24 4.05 -2.56
N TYR A 54 -13.59 3.35 -1.63
CA TYR A 54 -13.60 1.89 -1.58
C TYR A 54 -14.99 1.32 -1.31
N GLU A 55 -15.76 1.95 -0.41
CA GLU A 55 -17.15 1.58 -0.12
C GLU A 55 -18.06 1.70 -1.34
N LYS A 56 -17.90 2.78 -2.12
CA LYS A 56 -18.72 3.03 -3.32
C LYS A 56 -18.34 2.15 -4.50
N ALA A 57 -17.08 1.75 -4.62
CA ALA A 57 -16.58 0.95 -5.74
C ALA A 57 -16.77 -0.56 -5.48
N ILE A 58 -17.98 -1.06 -5.72
CA ILE A 58 -18.39 -2.47 -5.45
C ILE A 58 -17.43 -3.49 -6.06
N TRP A 59 -16.94 -3.26 -7.29
CA TRP A 59 -16.02 -4.17 -7.97
C TRP A 59 -14.65 -4.25 -7.29
N THR A 60 -14.13 -3.11 -6.83
CA THR A 60 -12.87 -3.03 -6.09
C THR A 60 -13.01 -3.76 -4.76
N TYR A 61 -14.10 -3.50 -4.03
CA TYR A 61 -14.42 -4.23 -2.80
C TYR A 61 -14.47 -5.74 -3.02
N ALA A 62 -15.21 -6.20 -4.04
CA ALA A 62 -15.35 -7.62 -4.32
C ALA A 62 -14.02 -8.28 -4.69
N ALA A 63 -13.18 -7.62 -5.49
CA ALA A 63 -11.87 -8.14 -5.88
C ALA A 63 -10.92 -8.28 -4.67
N VAL A 64 -10.76 -7.20 -3.90
CA VAL A 64 -9.88 -7.18 -2.71
C VAL A 64 -10.35 -8.20 -1.69
N PHE A 65 -11.66 -8.23 -1.40
CA PHE A 65 -12.24 -9.20 -0.46
C PHE A 65 -11.97 -10.64 -0.89
N ARG A 66 -12.13 -10.96 -2.18
CA ARG A 66 -11.89 -12.32 -2.69
C ARG A 66 -10.43 -12.74 -2.61
N ILE A 67 -9.50 -11.84 -2.93
CA ILE A 67 -8.05 -12.12 -2.81
C ILE A 67 -7.67 -12.34 -1.35
N ALA A 68 -8.08 -11.43 -0.46
CA ALA A 68 -7.79 -11.50 0.97
C ALA A 68 -8.35 -12.77 1.61
N THR A 69 -9.63 -13.09 1.36
CA THR A 69 -10.29 -14.30 1.88
C THR A 69 -9.61 -15.57 1.35
N ALA A 70 -9.25 -15.61 0.06
CA ALA A 70 -8.60 -16.76 -0.54
C ALA A 70 -7.19 -16.98 0.05
N GLY A 71 -6.40 -15.92 0.21
CA GLY A 71 -5.07 -15.99 0.82
C GLY A 71 -5.11 -16.40 2.29
N ALA A 72 -6.07 -15.90 3.07
CA ALA A 72 -6.24 -16.26 4.48
C ALA A 72 -6.60 -17.74 4.71
N LYS A 73 -7.28 -18.37 3.73
CA LYS A 73 -7.61 -19.81 3.79
C LYS A 73 -6.39 -20.73 3.64
N VAL A 74 -5.30 -20.25 3.04
CA VAL A 74 -4.11 -21.07 2.81
C VAL A 74 -3.47 -21.44 4.16
N PRO A 75 -3.18 -22.72 4.42
CA PRO A 75 -2.47 -23.13 5.62
C PRO A 75 -0.98 -22.82 5.48
N PHE A 76 -0.47 -21.94 6.34
CA PHE A 76 0.96 -21.63 6.39
C PHE A 76 1.70 -22.66 7.24
N LYS A 77 2.69 -23.31 6.62
CA LYS A 77 3.55 -24.28 7.29
C LYS A 77 4.98 -23.76 7.35
N VAL A 78 5.58 -23.81 8.54
CA VAL A 78 6.96 -23.38 8.76
C VAL A 78 7.87 -24.59 8.60
N TYR A 79 8.92 -24.46 7.76
CA TYR A 79 9.90 -25.52 7.52
C TYR A 79 11.30 -25.09 7.94
N LYS A 80 12.12 -26.06 8.36
CA LYS A 80 13.51 -25.83 8.75
C LYS A 80 14.30 -25.47 7.49
N LYS A 81 15.19 -24.47 7.60
CA LYS A 81 16.07 -24.06 6.48
C LYS A 81 17.00 -25.20 6.05
N ARG A 82 17.40 -26.08 6.97
CA ARG A 82 18.23 -27.25 6.66
C ARG A 82 17.35 -28.39 6.16
N VAL A 83 17.60 -28.81 4.93
CA VAL A 83 17.02 -30.03 4.35
C VAL A 83 17.78 -31.23 4.89
N THR A 84 17.07 -32.30 5.28
CA THR A 84 17.69 -33.56 5.71
C THR A 84 18.47 -34.19 4.55
N LYS A 85 19.43 -35.08 4.84
CA LYS A 85 20.25 -35.81 3.85
C LYS A 85 19.43 -36.50 2.73
N ASN A 86 18.14 -36.77 2.98
CA ASN A 86 17.18 -37.39 2.05
C ASN A 86 16.26 -36.38 1.34
N SER A 87 16.65 -35.11 1.21
CA SER A 87 15.88 -34.04 0.54
C SER A 87 14.48 -33.72 1.11
N LYS A 88 14.11 -34.31 2.26
CA LYS A 88 12.83 -34.03 2.93
C LYS A 88 12.94 -32.77 3.79
N ARG A 89 12.01 -31.82 3.58
CA ARG A 89 11.82 -30.65 4.45
C ARG A 89 11.19 -31.11 5.76
N VAL A 90 11.83 -30.80 6.88
CA VAL A 90 11.27 -31.09 8.20
C VAL A 90 10.39 -29.91 8.61
N GLU A 91 9.11 -30.17 8.81
CA GLU A 91 8.17 -29.19 9.34
C GLU A 91 8.60 -28.82 10.76
N VAL A 92 8.68 -27.52 11.03
CA VAL A 92 9.07 -26.99 12.34
C VAL A 92 7.80 -26.62 13.05
N THR A 93 7.33 -27.51 13.91
CA THR A 93 6.31 -27.18 14.89
C THR A 93 6.97 -26.42 16.06
N ASN A 94 7.64 -25.29 15.78
CA ASN A 94 8.17 -24.47 16.87
C ASN A 94 6.97 -23.77 17.51
N LYS A 95 6.76 -24.00 18.82
CA LYS A 95 5.53 -23.60 19.51
C LYS A 95 5.29 -22.09 19.41
N LEU A 96 6.32 -21.25 19.55
CA LEU A 96 6.13 -19.80 19.65
C LEU A 96 5.73 -19.14 18.33
N CYS A 97 6.42 -19.43 17.23
CA CYS A 97 6.16 -18.79 15.95
C CYS A 97 4.80 -19.22 15.37
N ASN A 98 4.47 -20.52 15.49
CA ASN A 98 3.14 -21.00 15.13
C ASN A 98 2.07 -20.43 16.05
N TYR A 99 2.31 -20.33 17.36
CA TYR A 99 1.34 -19.77 18.31
C TYR A 99 1.01 -18.31 18.01
N VAL A 100 2.02 -17.46 17.77
CA VAL A 100 1.82 -16.05 17.42
C VAL A 100 1.03 -15.90 16.12
N LEU A 101 1.28 -16.75 15.12
CA LEU A 101 0.56 -16.72 13.86
C LEU A 101 -0.85 -17.34 13.94
N GLU A 102 -1.08 -18.31 14.83
CA GLU A 102 -2.39 -18.93 15.02
C GLU A 102 -3.33 -18.06 15.85
N THR A 103 -2.81 -17.47 16.94
CA THR A 103 -3.56 -16.64 17.89
C THR A 103 -2.78 -15.37 18.19
N PRO A 104 -2.78 -14.37 17.28
CA PRO A 104 -1.98 -13.16 17.43
C PRO A 104 -2.41 -12.30 18.62
N ASN A 105 -3.72 -12.19 18.85
CA ASN A 105 -4.28 -11.50 20.01
C ASN A 105 -5.60 -12.18 20.44
N PRO A 106 -6.16 -11.87 21.63
CA PRO A 106 -7.39 -12.49 22.11
C PRO A 106 -8.65 -12.22 21.27
N PHE A 107 -8.61 -11.20 20.42
CA PHE A 107 -9.76 -10.69 19.65
C PHE A 107 -9.65 -10.99 18.14
N THR A 108 -8.54 -11.57 17.69
CA THR A 108 -8.19 -11.72 16.28
C THR A 108 -7.61 -13.10 16.07
N THR A 109 -8.24 -13.86 15.18
CA THR A 109 -7.77 -15.18 14.78
C THR A 109 -6.69 -15.05 13.70
N ARG A 110 -5.96 -16.15 13.42
CA ARG A 110 -5.10 -16.26 12.24
C ARG A 110 -5.77 -15.77 10.96
N PHE A 111 -7.01 -16.19 10.72
CA PHE A 111 -7.72 -15.87 9.50
C PHE A 111 -7.88 -14.35 9.34
N ASN A 112 -8.36 -13.69 10.39
CA ASN A 112 -8.58 -12.24 10.40
C ASN A 112 -7.27 -11.47 10.22
N LEU A 113 -6.18 -11.95 10.83
CA LEU A 113 -4.85 -11.34 10.66
C LEU A 113 -4.42 -11.34 9.19
N TRP A 114 -4.47 -12.50 8.53
CA TRP A 114 -4.04 -12.62 7.13
C TRP A 114 -4.99 -11.90 6.16
N GLU A 115 -6.29 -11.96 6.40
CA GLU A 115 -7.28 -11.23 5.61
C GLU A 115 -7.00 -9.72 5.65
N ALA A 116 -6.83 -9.15 6.84
CA ALA A 116 -6.51 -7.73 7.00
C ALA A 116 -5.16 -7.38 6.36
N THR A 117 -4.14 -8.21 6.57
CA THR A 117 -2.80 -7.98 6.00
C THR A 117 -2.83 -7.90 4.49
N LEU A 118 -3.51 -8.84 3.84
CA LEU A 118 -3.65 -8.87 2.39
C LEU A 118 -4.53 -7.71 1.89
N ALA A 119 -5.63 -7.40 2.58
CA ALA A 119 -6.48 -6.27 2.20
C ALA A 119 -5.72 -4.94 2.22
N PHE A 120 -4.93 -4.67 3.27
CA PHE A 120 -4.13 -3.44 3.35
C PHE A 120 -3.00 -3.41 2.31
N ALA A 121 -2.36 -4.56 2.06
CA ALA A 121 -1.34 -4.68 1.02
C ALA A 121 -1.90 -4.40 -0.38
N GLU A 122 -3.10 -4.86 -0.70
CA GLU A 122 -3.74 -4.59 -2.00
C GLU A 122 -4.23 -3.14 -2.13
N LEU A 123 -4.79 -2.56 -1.05
CA LEU A 123 -5.35 -1.20 -1.09
C LEU A 123 -4.29 -0.10 -1.09
N THR A 124 -3.25 -0.27 -0.28
CA THR A 124 -2.25 0.80 -0.03
C THR A 124 -0.83 0.42 -0.44
N GLY A 125 -0.62 -0.82 -0.89
CA GLY A 125 0.71 -1.37 -1.16
C GLY A 125 1.52 -1.70 0.10
N ASN A 126 1.03 -1.36 1.29
CA ASN A 126 1.75 -1.51 2.55
C ASN A 126 0.89 -2.21 3.61
N SER A 127 1.51 -3.01 4.46
CA SER A 127 0.86 -3.59 5.63
C SER A 127 1.84 -3.61 6.80
N TYR A 128 1.34 -3.33 7.99
CA TYR A 128 2.16 -3.22 9.20
C TYR A 128 1.58 -4.10 10.30
N TRP A 129 2.47 -4.80 11.00
CA TRP A 129 2.14 -5.55 12.21
C TRP A 129 2.85 -4.94 13.40
N GLU A 130 2.09 -4.63 14.44
CA GLU A 130 2.64 -4.24 15.72
C GLU A 130 2.94 -5.50 16.55
N LEU A 131 4.20 -5.65 16.95
CA LEU A 131 4.64 -6.76 17.78
C LEU A 131 4.92 -6.24 19.19
N VAL A 132 4.03 -6.58 20.12
CA VAL A 132 4.15 -6.21 21.54
C VAL A 132 4.70 -7.41 22.30
N SER A 133 5.73 -7.19 23.12
CA SER A 133 6.33 -8.25 23.95
C SER A 133 6.63 -7.69 25.34
N GLU A 134 6.04 -8.30 26.36
CA GLU A 134 6.37 -8.06 27.76
C GLU A 134 7.55 -8.97 28.16
N GLY A 135 8.78 -8.53 27.88
CA GLY A 135 9.97 -9.33 28.21
C GLY A 135 11.30 -8.76 27.73
N LYS A 136 12.42 -9.29 28.25
CA LYS A 136 13.77 -8.96 27.75
C LYS A 136 13.81 -9.20 26.24
N LYS A 137 14.27 -8.21 25.48
CA LYS A 137 14.51 -8.27 24.02
C LYS A 137 15.12 -9.63 23.68
N THR A 138 14.32 -10.56 23.16
CA THR A 138 14.82 -11.81 22.61
C THR A 138 15.80 -11.44 21.51
N SER A 139 17.02 -11.96 21.60
CA SER A 139 18.02 -11.67 20.58
C SER A 139 17.48 -12.15 19.22
N ARG A 140 17.82 -11.49 18.11
CA ARG A 140 17.34 -11.86 16.74
C ARG A 140 17.49 -13.34 16.38
N ARG A 141 18.25 -14.12 17.16
CA ARG A 141 18.45 -15.57 17.00
C ARG A 141 17.30 -16.42 17.56
N ASP A 142 16.48 -15.88 18.46
CA ASP A 142 15.55 -16.70 19.26
C ASP A 142 14.18 -16.89 18.59
N LEU A 143 13.80 -16.00 17.66
CA LEU A 143 12.52 -16.07 16.95
C LEU A 143 12.46 -17.17 15.87
N CYS A 144 13.61 -17.68 15.41
CA CYS A 144 13.65 -18.71 14.35
C CYS A 144 14.81 -19.73 14.44
N PHE A 145 15.71 -19.68 15.43
CA PHE A 145 16.89 -20.56 15.46
C PHE A 145 17.19 -21.14 16.86
N ALA A 146 16.22 -21.84 17.45
CA ALA A 146 16.50 -22.82 18.52
C ALA A 146 17.00 -24.16 17.94
N SER A 147 17.92 -24.12 16.97
CA SER A 147 18.65 -25.31 16.50
C SER A 147 20.15 -25.09 16.62
N ARG A 148 20.60 -24.75 17.81
CA ARG A 148 21.94 -25.12 18.26
C ARG A 148 21.78 -25.86 19.57
N SER A 149 21.54 -27.16 19.46
CA SER A 149 21.79 -28.06 20.59
C SER A 149 23.30 -28.01 20.85
N PRO A 150 23.74 -27.82 22.10
CA PRO A 150 25.13 -28.01 22.45
C PRO A 150 25.48 -29.50 22.23
N GLU A 151 26.55 -29.69 21.48
CA GLU A 151 27.54 -30.78 21.53
C GLU A 151 27.09 -32.13 22.10
N ASN A 152 26.99 -33.11 21.21
CA ASN A 152 27.69 -34.39 21.30
C ASN A 152 28.00 -34.88 19.88
#